data_AF-A0A933SDX8-F1
#
_entry.id   AF-A0A933SDX8-F1
#
_cell.length_a   1.000
_cell.length_b   1.000
_cell.length_c   1.000
_cell.angle_alpha   90.00
_cell.angle_beta   90.00
_cell.angle_gamma   90.00
#
_symmetry.space_group_name_H-M   'P 1'
#
loop_
_entity.id
_entity.type
_entity.pdbx_description
1 polymer ?
#
loop_
_entity_poly.entity_id
_entity_poly.type
_entity_poly.pdbx_seq_one_letter_code
_entity_poly.pdbx_strand_id
1 'polypeptide(L)'
;MTPSPSRPVFRDPSGRRQRWTLRVAVTLGAAFLALAAVFLVSLVAVPVLPRTAGLSEPMRRALRPHLPTPAGHDARLGRWLLARERRRLLASIAREDRARAHVASTARDTSTAVVAAFYATWQETGLHSLRANASHLTHLMPLWLRIGSDAANLDTRDWNPEWTPHNRDVLRIANTHHLRVMPVLSNAHEGRFDSALAHALLSSTERQDVLLASLRDWLLAHRFAGVNFDLENLSETDARLVPAFYRRAARVLHPAGLVLSADLEVEGTVPDAGAVARAVDFVVLMAYDQHYMAGDSGPLCGVDWFRDALDRTLEHVPASKLVLGVGNYAYDWTGGRAPADNLTYQEAVYLAADNHPDEWPANVVDFDAAALNPTFQYEDEQGREHDVWMLDAVTAANERTIALAHGVRGQALWVLGSEDPSLWNWFDRARPGALAGSVALARTSFPYDVEFQGDGDLLTVAAVPQPGRRAIERDSASGLYTDERYERYPT
;
A
#
# COMPACT_ATOMS: atom_id res chain seq x y z
N MET A 1 -103.13 -17.98 15.89
CA MET A 1 -101.81 -18.55 16.21
C MET A 1 -100.82 -17.41 16.32
N THR A 2 -100.38 -17.09 17.53
CA THR A 2 -99.39 -16.05 17.82
C THR A 2 -97.97 -16.62 17.70
N PRO A 3 -97.00 -15.93 17.07
CA PRO A 3 -95.63 -16.43 16.93
C PRO A 3 -94.82 -16.23 18.23
N SER A 4 -94.03 -17.24 18.59
CA SER A 4 -93.10 -17.24 19.72
C SER A 4 -91.83 -16.44 19.37
N PRO A 5 -91.27 -15.62 20.28
CA PRO A 5 -90.05 -14.86 20.00
C PRO A 5 -88.80 -15.76 20.06
N SER A 6 -87.97 -15.67 19.03
CA SER A 6 -86.67 -16.35 18.94
C SER A 6 -85.71 -15.80 20.01
N ARG A 7 -85.22 -16.67 20.89
CA ARG A 7 -84.14 -16.34 21.85
C ARG A 7 -82.81 -16.28 21.07
N PRO A 8 -82.04 -15.17 21.14
CA PRO A 8 -80.72 -15.12 20.51
C PRO A 8 -79.75 -16.08 21.19
N VAL A 9 -79.03 -16.86 20.39
CA VAL A 9 -78.14 -17.98 20.77
C VAL A 9 -76.99 -17.57 21.71
N PHE A 10 -76.72 -16.27 21.86
CA PHE A 10 -75.58 -15.73 22.62
C PHE A 10 -75.99 -14.85 23.84
N ARG A 11 -77.06 -15.20 24.55
CA ARG A 11 -77.41 -14.50 25.80
C ARG A 11 -76.63 -15.09 26.99
N ASP A 12 -75.59 -14.40 27.48
CA ASP A 12 -74.88 -14.73 28.74
C ASP A 12 -75.31 -13.77 29.87
N PRO A 13 -76.40 -14.08 30.60
CA PRO A 13 -76.86 -13.25 31.72
C PRO A 13 -75.93 -13.29 32.95
N SER A 14 -74.91 -14.16 32.97
CA SER A 14 -73.99 -14.31 34.10
C SER A 14 -72.72 -13.46 33.98
N GLY A 15 -72.44 -12.91 32.79
CA GLY A 15 -71.23 -12.16 32.47
C GLY A 15 -69.92 -12.97 32.60
N ARG A 16 -70.01 -14.28 32.84
CA ARG A 16 -68.83 -15.14 33.07
C ARG A 16 -68.02 -15.36 31.81
N ARG A 17 -68.65 -15.47 30.63
CA ARG A 17 -67.92 -15.59 29.36
C ARG A 17 -67.17 -14.32 29.05
N GLN A 18 -67.80 -13.15 29.21
CA GLN A 18 -67.14 -11.86 29.00
C GLN A 18 -65.93 -11.66 29.93
N ARG A 19 -66.03 -12.07 31.20
CA ARG A 19 -64.90 -12.00 32.14
C ARG A 19 -63.76 -12.96 31.76
N TRP A 20 -64.09 -14.15 31.26
CA TRP A 20 -63.07 -15.12 30.81
C TRP A 20 -62.41 -14.70 29.50
N THR A 21 -63.17 -14.24 28.52
CA THR A 21 -62.61 -13.74 27.25
C THR A 21 -61.76 -12.50 27.47
N LEU A 22 -62.18 -11.58 28.35
CA LEU A 22 -61.38 -10.41 28.71
C LEU A 22 -60.08 -10.81 29.42
N ARG A 23 -60.12 -11.78 30.35
CA ARG A 23 -58.91 -12.27 31.02
C ARG A 23 -57.93 -12.90 30.04
N VAL A 24 -58.41 -13.75 29.12
CA VAL A 24 -57.58 -14.39 28.09
C VAL A 24 -57.01 -13.36 27.12
N ALA A 25 -57.81 -12.37 26.70
CA ALA A 25 -57.34 -11.30 25.83
C ALA A 25 -56.27 -10.44 26.51
N VAL A 26 -56.42 -10.14 27.80
CA VAL A 26 -55.44 -9.38 28.59
C VAL A 26 -54.15 -10.18 28.78
N THR A 27 -54.21 -11.48 29.10
CA THR A 27 -52.99 -12.30 29.21
C THR A 27 -52.27 -12.47 27.88
N LEU A 28 -52.99 -12.68 26.78
CA LEU A 28 -52.38 -12.77 25.45
C LEU A 28 -51.76 -11.43 25.02
N GLY A 29 -52.45 -10.32 25.30
CA GLY A 29 -51.91 -8.97 25.03
C GLY A 29 -50.65 -8.66 25.85
N ALA A 30 -50.63 -9.04 27.14
CA ALA A 30 -49.47 -8.88 27.99
C ALA A 30 -48.29 -9.76 27.54
N ALA A 31 -48.55 -11.02 27.15
CA ALA A 31 -47.54 -11.91 26.61
C ALA A 31 -46.95 -11.37 25.29
N PHE A 32 -47.79 -10.84 24.40
CA PHE A 32 -47.36 -10.22 23.15
C PHE A 32 -46.49 -8.97 23.40
N LEU A 33 -46.90 -8.10 24.33
CA LEU A 33 -46.11 -6.93 24.71
C LEU A 33 -44.75 -7.32 25.32
N ALA A 34 -44.71 -8.36 26.16
CA ALA A 34 -43.45 -8.86 26.71
C ALA A 34 -42.53 -9.41 25.61
N LEU A 35 -43.08 -10.14 24.63
CA LEU A 35 -42.31 -10.68 23.52
C LEU A 35 -41.80 -9.57 22.58
N ALA A 36 -42.63 -8.57 22.30
CA ALA A 36 -42.25 -7.39 21.53
C ALA A 36 -41.16 -6.57 22.24
N ALA A 37 -41.23 -6.43 23.57
CA ALA A 37 -40.19 -5.78 24.36
C ALA A 37 -38.88 -6.57 24.33
N VAL A 38 -38.91 -7.90 24.45
CA VAL A 38 -37.72 -8.75 24.31
C VAL A 38 -37.13 -8.62 22.91
N PHE A 39 -37.95 -8.61 21.86
CA PHE A 39 -37.51 -8.43 20.48
C PHE A 39 -36.89 -7.05 20.25
N LEU A 40 -37.51 -5.97 20.74
CA LEU A 40 -36.95 -4.61 20.66
C LEU A 40 -35.65 -4.47 21.46
N VAL A 41 -35.54 -5.10 22.62
CA VAL A 41 -34.28 -5.15 23.38
C VAL A 41 -33.23 -5.94 22.59
N SER A 42 -33.58 -7.04 21.92
CA SER A 42 -32.64 -7.81 21.09
C SER A 42 -32.15 -7.06 19.84
N LEU A 43 -32.91 -6.09 19.33
CA LEU A 43 -32.49 -5.23 18.22
C LEU A 43 -31.42 -4.19 18.60
N VAL A 44 -31.32 -3.85 19.90
CA VAL A 44 -30.39 -2.81 20.40
C VAL A 44 -29.29 -3.40 21.27
N ALA A 45 -29.52 -4.55 21.89
CA ALA A 45 -28.53 -5.26 22.69
C ALA A 45 -27.57 -6.03 21.78
N VAL A 46 -26.46 -5.39 21.41
CA VAL A 46 -25.29 -6.08 20.88
C VAL A 46 -24.92 -7.18 21.90
N PRO A 47 -24.88 -8.48 21.52
CA PRO A 47 -24.44 -9.52 22.43
C PRO A 47 -22.97 -9.26 22.76
N VAL A 48 -22.72 -8.67 23.92
CA VAL A 48 -21.36 -8.56 24.45
C VAL A 48 -20.96 -9.97 24.88
N LEU A 49 -20.27 -10.68 24.00
CA LEU A 49 -19.59 -11.92 24.37
C LEU A 49 -18.70 -11.62 25.60
N PRO A 50 -18.74 -12.44 26.65
CA PRO A 50 -17.90 -12.24 27.81
C PRO A 50 -16.44 -12.25 27.33
N ARG A 51 -15.73 -11.14 27.57
CA ARG A 51 -14.29 -11.05 27.33
C ARG A 51 -13.62 -12.17 28.13
N THR A 52 -13.16 -13.20 27.43
CA THR A 52 -12.38 -14.28 28.04
C THR A 52 -11.00 -13.72 28.39
N ALA A 53 -10.90 -13.16 29.60
CA ALA A 53 -9.62 -12.93 30.25
C ALA A 53 -9.00 -14.30 30.52
N GLY A 54 -8.13 -14.77 29.62
CA GLY A 54 -7.46 -16.07 29.77
C GLY A 54 -6.85 -16.66 28.50
N LEU A 55 -7.19 -16.16 27.31
CA LEU A 55 -6.55 -16.61 26.07
C LEU A 55 -5.24 -15.84 25.85
N SER A 56 -4.12 -16.58 25.77
CA SER A 56 -2.83 -16.03 25.33
C SER A 56 -2.93 -15.54 23.89
N GLU A 57 -2.13 -14.54 23.51
CA GLU A 57 -2.12 -13.97 22.14
C GLU A 57 -2.05 -15.03 21.01
N PRO A 58 -1.24 -16.11 21.15
CA PRO A 58 -1.22 -17.19 20.16
C PRO A 58 -2.56 -17.92 19.97
N MET A 59 -3.35 -18.02 21.04
CA MET A 59 -4.66 -18.68 21.01
C MET A 59 -5.72 -17.79 20.36
N ARG A 60 -5.63 -16.47 20.51
CA ARG A 60 -6.51 -15.51 19.82
C ARG A 60 -6.22 -15.47 18.32
N ARG A 61 -4.94 -15.54 17.94
CA ARG A 61 -4.52 -15.65 16.53
C ARG A 61 -5.06 -16.93 15.88
N ALA A 62 -5.00 -18.07 16.58
CA ALA A 62 -5.49 -19.35 16.08
C ALA A 62 -7.03 -19.45 15.93
N LEU A 63 -7.78 -18.48 16.47
CA LEU A 63 -9.24 -18.41 16.41
C LEU A 63 -9.76 -17.38 15.39
N ARG A 64 -8.88 -16.65 14.69
CA ARG A 64 -9.28 -15.77 13.58
C ARG A 64 -9.76 -16.64 12.40
N PRO A 65 -10.80 -16.22 11.66
CA PRO A 65 -11.01 -16.75 10.32
C PRO A 65 -9.81 -16.30 9.49
N HIS A 66 -8.90 -17.22 9.18
CA HIS A 66 -8.00 -17.01 8.06
C HIS A 66 -8.80 -17.29 6.78
N LEU A 67 -8.35 -16.72 5.65
CA LEU A 67 -8.74 -17.16 4.31
C LEU A 67 -8.93 -18.69 4.30
N PRO A 68 -9.99 -19.23 3.66
CA PRO A 68 -10.39 -20.62 3.82
C PRO A 68 -9.23 -21.56 3.43
N THR A 69 -8.50 -22.02 4.42
CA THR A 69 -7.50 -23.07 4.27
C THR A 69 -8.15 -24.43 4.49
N PRO A 70 -7.71 -25.49 3.80
CA PRO A 70 -8.35 -26.80 3.85
C PRO A 70 -8.52 -27.28 5.29
N ALA A 71 -9.75 -27.64 5.70
CA ALA A 71 -10.00 -28.13 7.06
C ALA A 71 -9.41 -29.54 7.27
N GLY A 72 -8.61 -29.75 8.33
CA GLY A 72 -8.09 -31.09 8.68
C GLY A 72 -6.92 -31.11 9.67
N HIS A 73 -6.43 -32.32 9.99
CA HIS A 73 -5.21 -32.54 10.79
C HIS A 73 -3.96 -31.93 10.12
N ASP A 74 -3.93 -31.93 8.78
CA ASP A 74 -2.88 -31.33 7.97
C ASP A 74 -2.80 -29.80 8.13
N ALA A 75 -3.92 -29.13 8.39
CA ALA A 75 -3.97 -27.70 8.64
C ALA A 75 -3.36 -27.30 9.99
N ARG A 76 -3.47 -28.16 11.02
CA ARG A 76 -2.83 -27.91 12.32
C ARG A 76 -1.31 -28.08 12.24
N LEU A 77 -0.86 -29.14 11.55
CA LEU A 77 0.56 -29.35 11.29
C LEU A 77 1.13 -28.23 10.43
N GLY A 78 0.44 -27.83 9.36
CA GLY A 78 0.81 -26.69 8.52
C GLY A 78 0.95 -25.39 9.32
N ARG A 79 -0.05 -25.03 10.13
CA ARG A 79 0.03 -23.86 11.02
C ARG A 79 1.19 -23.93 12.00
N TRP A 80 1.47 -25.09 12.58
CA TRP A 80 2.61 -25.26 13.48
C TRP A 80 3.95 -25.10 12.75
N LEU A 81 4.07 -25.67 11.54
CA LEU A 81 5.25 -25.54 10.69
C LEU A 81 5.50 -24.08 10.31
N LEU A 82 4.48 -23.39 9.81
CA LEU A 82 4.53 -21.95 9.50
C LEU A 82 4.94 -21.13 10.73
N ALA A 83 4.33 -21.37 11.89
CA ALA A 83 4.69 -20.68 13.13
C ALA A 83 6.13 -20.99 13.59
N ARG A 84 6.65 -22.19 13.29
CA ARG A 84 8.03 -22.57 13.59
C ARG A 84 9.01 -21.90 12.62
N GLU A 85 8.72 -21.91 11.33
CA GLU A 85 9.52 -21.27 10.28
C GLU A 85 9.58 -19.77 10.50
N ARG A 86 8.44 -19.14 10.75
CA ARG A 86 8.36 -17.74 11.15
C ARG A 86 9.23 -17.39 12.36
N ARG A 87 9.20 -18.18 13.42
CA ARG A 87 10.06 -17.94 14.60
C ARG A 87 11.54 -18.07 14.26
N ARG A 88 11.90 -19.01 13.39
CA ARG A 88 13.29 -19.17 12.91
C ARG A 88 13.70 -17.97 12.08
N LEU A 89 12.82 -17.48 11.22
CA LEU A 89 13.00 -16.30 10.39
C LEU A 89 13.20 -15.04 11.23
N LEU A 90 12.28 -14.72 12.14
CA LEU A 90 12.42 -13.55 13.02
C LEU A 90 13.71 -13.63 13.85
N ALA A 91 14.09 -14.83 14.30
CA ALA A 91 15.34 -15.04 15.02
C ALA A 91 16.59 -14.90 14.13
N SER A 92 16.55 -15.25 12.83
CA SER A 92 17.68 -15.00 11.92
C SER A 92 17.84 -13.52 11.63
N ILE A 93 16.74 -12.83 11.31
CA ILE A 93 16.68 -11.36 11.15
C ILE A 93 17.27 -10.68 12.38
N ALA A 94 16.79 -11.01 13.57
CA ALA A 94 17.29 -10.41 14.81
C ALA A 94 18.80 -10.60 15.02
N ARG A 95 19.37 -11.73 14.59
CA ARG A 95 20.81 -11.99 14.74
C ARG A 95 21.62 -11.23 13.68
N GLU A 96 21.19 -11.29 12.43
CA GLU A 96 21.88 -10.68 11.29
C GLU A 96 21.84 -9.16 11.38
N ASP A 97 20.66 -8.59 11.66
CA ASP A 97 20.47 -7.14 11.78
C ASP A 97 21.26 -6.57 12.94
N ARG A 98 21.35 -7.27 14.08
CA ARG A 98 22.20 -6.82 15.20
C ARG A 98 23.67 -6.80 14.83
N ALA A 99 24.15 -7.81 14.09
CA ALA A 99 25.53 -7.85 13.62
C ALA A 99 25.82 -6.71 12.62
N ARG A 100 24.89 -6.45 11.70
CA ARG A 100 25.01 -5.44 10.63
C ARG A 100 24.82 -4.00 11.15
N ALA A 101 23.86 -3.77 12.04
CA ALA A 101 23.56 -2.44 12.58
C ALA A 101 24.74 -1.86 13.39
N HIS A 102 25.53 -2.70 14.06
CA HIS A 102 26.74 -2.26 14.75
C HIS A 102 27.73 -1.63 13.76
N VAL A 103 27.93 -2.26 12.60
CA VAL A 103 28.82 -1.79 11.52
C VAL A 103 28.26 -0.55 10.83
N ALA A 104 26.95 -0.52 10.56
CA ALA A 104 26.30 0.61 9.88
C ALA A 104 26.28 1.89 10.72
N SER A 105 26.16 1.78 12.06
CA SER A 105 26.09 2.94 12.96
C SER A 105 27.37 3.79 12.96
N THR A 106 28.53 3.20 12.66
CA THR A 106 29.83 3.90 12.62
C THR A 106 30.11 4.61 11.29
N ALA A 107 29.33 4.37 10.24
CA ALA A 107 29.60 4.83 8.88
C ALA A 107 28.55 5.79 8.29
N ARG A 108 27.48 6.11 9.03
CA ARG A 108 26.35 6.89 8.50
C ARG A 108 26.59 8.40 8.51
N ASP A 109 26.88 8.95 7.35
CA ASP A 109 26.68 10.39 7.10
C ASP A 109 25.22 10.65 6.68
N THR A 110 24.41 11.12 7.63
CA THR A 110 22.99 11.41 7.40
C THR A 110 22.75 12.66 6.54
N SER A 111 23.78 13.49 6.29
CA SER A 111 23.64 14.70 5.48
C SER A 111 23.37 14.40 3.99
N THR A 112 23.69 13.17 3.56
CA THR A 112 23.54 12.70 2.17
C THR A 112 22.31 11.81 1.95
N ALA A 113 21.48 11.63 2.97
CA ALA A 113 20.33 10.74 2.93
C ALA A 113 19.28 11.16 1.89
N VAL A 114 18.71 10.17 1.21
CA VAL A 114 17.63 10.35 0.25
C VAL A 114 16.32 9.94 0.91
N VAL A 115 15.39 10.87 1.02
CA VAL A 115 14.01 10.62 1.43
C VAL A 115 13.18 11.19 0.28
N ALA A 116 12.88 10.34 -0.69
CA ALA A 116 12.25 10.73 -1.94
C ALA A 116 10.80 10.25 -1.99
N ALA A 117 10.04 10.80 -2.92
CA ALA A 117 8.77 10.24 -3.32
C ALA A 117 8.54 10.49 -4.81
N PHE A 118 7.94 9.51 -5.47
CA PHE A 118 7.52 9.60 -6.85
C PHE A 118 6.20 10.36 -6.94
N TYR A 119 6.04 11.16 -7.99
CA TYR A 119 4.81 11.89 -8.29
C TYR A 119 4.33 11.52 -9.69
N ALA A 120 3.25 10.75 -9.75
CA ALA A 120 2.58 10.39 -10.99
C ALA A 120 1.48 11.43 -11.30
N THR A 121 1.44 11.91 -12.55
CA THR A 121 0.47 12.93 -12.98
C THR A 121 -0.96 12.42 -13.03
N TRP A 122 -1.15 11.10 -13.14
CA TRP A 122 -2.46 10.43 -13.14
C TRP A 122 -2.98 10.11 -11.74
N GLN A 123 -2.13 10.17 -10.70
CA GLN A 123 -2.59 9.94 -9.32
C GLN A 123 -3.24 11.22 -8.79
N GLU A 124 -4.57 11.29 -8.83
CA GLU A 124 -5.34 12.50 -8.51
C GLU A 124 -5.01 13.05 -7.11
N THR A 125 -4.93 12.15 -6.13
CA THR A 125 -4.62 12.43 -4.73
C THR A 125 -3.15 12.81 -4.50
N GLY A 126 -2.28 12.61 -5.50
CA GLY A 126 -0.84 12.82 -5.36
C GLY A 126 -0.42 14.26 -5.09
N LEU A 127 -1.14 15.24 -5.66
CA LEU A 127 -0.88 16.66 -5.37
C LEU A 127 -1.26 17.02 -3.93
N HIS A 128 -2.31 16.39 -3.40
CA HIS A 128 -2.78 16.59 -2.04
C HIS A 128 -1.79 16.00 -1.02
N SER A 129 -1.34 14.76 -1.25
CA SER A 129 -0.27 14.16 -0.47
C SER A 129 1.01 14.99 -0.52
N LEU A 130 1.44 15.43 -1.71
CA LEU A 130 2.62 16.29 -1.81
C LEU A 130 2.46 17.58 -1.00
N ARG A 131 1.30 18.23 -1.06
CA ARG A 131 1.04 19.47 -0.31
C ARG A 131 1.12 19.28 1.19
N ALA A 132 0.62 18.16 1.71
CA ALA A 132 0.67 17.86 3.13
C ALA A 132 2.06 17.41 3.60
N ASN A 133 2.79 16.70 2.75
CA ASN A 133 3.94 15.92 3.18
C ASN A 133 5.29 16.35 2.59
N ALA A 134 5.34 17.35 1.71
CA ALA A 134 6.59 17.86 1.14
C ALA A 134 7.63 18.30 2.20
N SER A 135 7.20 18.69 3.41
CA SER A 135 8.12 18.99 4.50
C SER A 135 8.99 17.80 4.91
N HIS A 136 8.58 16.57 4.62
CA HIS A 136 9.29 15.34 4.97
C HIS A 136 10.32 14.89 3.93
N LEU A 137 10.32 15.46 2.73
CA LEU A 137 11.10 14.95 1.59
C LEU A 137 12.40 15.72 1.35
N THR A 138 13.44 15.03 0.90
CA THR A 138 14.64 15.66 0.31
C THR A 138 14.55 15.76 -1.21
N HIS A 139 13.91 14.79 -1.86
CA HIS A 139 13.79 14.74 -3.32
C HIS A 139 12.33 14.51 -3.74
N LEU A 140 11.99 15.04 -4.91
CA LEU A 140 10.74 14.75 -5.60
C LEU A 140 11.09 14.17 -6.98
N MET A 141 10.50 13.03 -7.31
CA MET A 141 10.74 12.32 -8.57
C MET A 141 9.47 12.29 -9.43
N PRO A 142 9.15 13.38 -10.16
CA PRO A 142 7.93 13.43 -10.94
C PRO A 142 8.07 12.71 -12.28
N LEU A 143 7.04 11.96 -12.66
CA LEU A 143 6.97 11.22 -13.93
C LEU A 143 6.56 12.17 -15.05
N TRP A 144 7.57 12.84 -15.62
CA TRP A 144 7.40 14.00 -16.48
C TRP A 144 8.04 13.86 -17.85
N LEU A 145 9.01 12.96 -17.97
CA LEU A 145 9.82 12.81 -19.16
C LEU A 145 9.64 11.40 -19.74
N ARG A 146 9.53 11.33 -21.05
CA ARG A 146 9.52 10.09 -21.81
C ARG A 146 10.55 10.16 -22.91
N ILE A 147 11.04 8.99 -23.32
CA ILE A 147 11.76 8.89 -24.58
C ILE A 147 10.75 9.17 -25.70
N GLY A 148 11.07 10.09 -26.61
CA GLY A 148 10.20 10.41 -27.75
C GLY A 148 10.06 9.20 -28.67
N SER A 149 8.96 9.12 -29.43
CA SER A 149 8.64 7.97 -30.30
C SER A 149 9.69 7.68 -31.40
N ASP A 150 10.61 8.62 -31.65
CA ASP A 150 11.77 8.42 -32.51
C ASP A 150 12.99 7.85 -31.79
N ALA A 151 12.87 7.46 -30.53
CA ALA A 151 13.94 6.94 -29.67
C ALA A 151 15.16 7.88 -29.51
N ALA A 152 15.02 9.18 -29.79
CA ALA A 152 16.14 10.13 -29.77
C ALA A 152 15.77 11.45 -29.09
N ASN A 153 14.56 11.94 -29.29
CA ASN A 153 14.11 13.21 -28.72
C ASN A 153 13.52 13.02 -27.33
N LEU A 154 13.51 14.10 -26.56
CA LEU A 154 12.87 14.15 -25.24
C LEU A 154 11.40 14.53 -25.40
N ASP A 155 10.48 13.67 -24.93
CA ASP A 155 9.07 14.02 -24.80
C ASP A 155 8.83 14.60 -23.39
N THR A 156 8.22 15.78 -23.36
CA THR A 156 7.96 16.58 -22.15
C THR A 156 6.48 16.91 -21.99
N ARG A 157 5.60 16.17 -22.68
CA ARG A 157 4.16 16.42 -22.68
C ARG A 157 3.56 16.42 -21.27
N ASP A 158 3.93 15.43 -20.45
CA ASP A 158 3.41 15.29 -19.08
C ASP A 158 3.90 16.41 -18.16
N TRP A 159 5.09 16.94 -18.41
CA TRP A 159 5.62 18.09 -17.70
C TRP A 159 4.90 19.40 -18.06
N ASN A 160 4.59 19.61 -19.34
CA ASN A 160 4.22 20.92 -19.85
C ASN A 160 2.99 21.49 -19.10
N PRO A 161 3.14 22.61 -18.37
CA PRO A 161 2.07 23.20 -17.55
C PRO A 161 0.85 23.72 -18.33
N GLU A 162 0.91 23.79 -19.66
CA GLU A 162 -0.26 24.09 -20.49
C GLU A 162 -1.19 22.87 -20.63
N TRP A 163 -0.62 21.67 -20.70
CA TRP A 163 -1.35 20.41 -20.80
C TRP A 163 -1.61 19.79 -19.43
N THR A 164 -0.71 20.01 -18.46
CA THR A 164 -0.81 19.52 -17.08
C THR A 164 -0.71 20.69 -16.09
N PRO A 165 -1.77 21.51 -15.93
CA PRO A 165 -1.71 22.75 -15.12
C PRO A 165 -1.28 22.54 -13.66
N HIS A 166 -1.60 21.39 -13.08
CA HIS A 166 -1.23 21.02 -11.71
C HIS A 166 0.29 21.03 -11.45
N ASN A 167 1.13 20.86 -12.49
CA ASN A 167 2.58 20.92 -12.33
C ASN A 167 3.09 22.29 -11.85
N ARG A 168 2.31 23.38 -12.05
CA ARG A 168 2.64 24.69 -11.47
C ARG A 168 2.60 24.64 -9.95
N ASP A 169 1.61 23.95 -9.38
CA ASP A 169 1.51 23.78 -7.93
C ASP A 169 2.58 22.84 -7.39
N VAL A 170 2.87 21.74 -8.11
CA VAL A 170 3.96 20.82 -7.77
C VAL A 170 5.28 21.59 -7.63
N LEU A 171 5.62 22.42 -8.62
CA LEU A 171 6.84 23.24 -8.60
C LEU A 171 6.83 24.27 -7.47
N ARG A 172 5.69 24.92 -7.21
CA ARG A 172 5.55 25.86 -6.09
C ARG A 172 5.79 25.20 -4.74
N ILE A 173 5.22 24.02 -4.53
CA ILE A 173 5.40 23.22 -3.30
C ILE A 173 6.86 22.79 -3.18
N ALA A 174 7.44 22.22 -4.24
CA ALA A 174 8.83 21.78 -4.27
C ALA A 174 9.80 22.93 -3.94
N ASN A 175 9.60 24.11 -4.52
CA ASN A 175 10.41 25.30 -4.24
C ASN A 175 10.26 25.78 -2.79
N THR A 176 9.03 25.79 -2.27
CA THR A 176 8.72 26.21 -0.88
C THR A 176 9.42 25.32 0.14
N HIS A 177 9.51 24.01 -0.13
CA HIS A 177 10.12 23.03 0.76
C HIS A 177 11.57 22.69 0.39
N HIS A 178 12.17 23.41 -0.56
CA HIS A 178 13.53 23.22 -1.05
C HIS A 178 13.83 21.78 -1.49
N LEU A 179 12.89 21.16 -2.20
CA LEU A 179 13.04 19.79 -2.70
C LEU A 179 14.00 19.78 -3.90
N ARG A 180 14.86 18.75 -3.94
CA ARG A 180 15.62 18.42 -5.14
C ARG A 180 14.71 17.70 -6.12
N VAL A 181 14.23 18.41 -7.13
CA VAL A 181 13.38 17.82 -8.17
C VAL A 181 14.25 17.09 -9.18
N MET A 182 13.99 15.80 -9.36
CA MET A 182 14.66 14.91 -10.30
C MET A 182 13.61 14.21 -11.17
N PRO A 183 13.22 14.79 -12.32
CA PRO A 183 12.23 14.18 -13.19
C PRO A 183 12.62 12.77 -13.61
N VAL A 184 11.63 11.87 -13.65
CA VAL A 184 11.80 10.50 -14.14
C VAL A 184 11.74 10.52 -15.67
N LEU A 185 12.74 9.91 -16.31
CA LEU A 185 12.78 9.65 -17.74
C LEU A 185 12.58 8.15 -17.97
N SER A 186 11.47 7.79 -18.62
CA SER A 186 11.14 6.39 -18.89
C SER A 186 10.93 6.05 -20.36
N ASN A 187 10.95 4.75 -20.68
CA ASN A 187 10.49 4.18 -21.95
C ASN A 187 8.98 3.88 -21.96
N ALA A 188 8.21 4.46 -21.04
CA ALA A 188 6.77 4.25 -20.98
C ALA A 188 6.00 5.25 -21.86
N HIS A 189 5.00 4.75 -22.58
CA HIS A 189 3.97 5.56 -23.25
C HIS A 189 2.59 5.08 -22.82
N GLU A 190 1.74 6.02 -22.40
CA GLU A 190 0.35 5.72 -21.99
C GLU A 190 0.27 4.62 -20.93
N GLY A 191 1.17 4.65 -19.95
CA GLY A 191 1.23 3.69 -18.84
C GLY A 191 1.80 2.31 -19.21
N ARG A 192 2.39 2.14 -20.39
CA ARG A 192 3.01 0.88 -20.82
C ARG A 192 4.46 1.08 -21.24
N PHE A 193 5.34 0.23 -20.73
CA PHE A 193 6.75 0.22 -21.11
C PHE A 193 6.96 -0.36 -22.51
N ASP A 194 7.64 0.40 -23.37
CA ASP A 194 7.96 0.04 -24.74
C ASP A 194 9.41 -0.47 -24.83
N SER A 195 9.54 -1.79 -24.97
CA SER A 195 10.84 -2.46 -25.09
C SER A 195 11.53 -2.19 -26.43
N ALA A 196 10.78 -1.99 -27.51
CA ALA A 196 11.34 -1.66 -28.82
C ALA A 196 11.91 -0.24 -28.84
N LEU A 197 11.26 0.69 -28.12
CA LEU A 197 11.76 2.04 -27.93
C LEU A 197 13.06 2.05 -27.13
N ALA A 198 13.11 1.30 -26.03
CA ALA A 198 14.33 1.14 -25.24
C ALA A 198 15.46 0.54 -26.11
N HIS A 199 15.18 -0.51 -26.89
CA HIS A 199 16.14 -1.11 -27.82
C HIS A 199 16.70 -0.09 -28.81
N ALA A 200 15.83 0.69 -29.46
CA ALA A 200 16.23 1.68 -30.45
C ALA A 200 17.14 2.77 -29.87
N LEU A 201 16.88 3.23 -28.64
CA LEU A 201 17.74 4.17 -27.93
C LEU A 201 19.07 3.52 -27.51
N LEU A 202 19.01 2.36 -26.86
CA LEU A 202 20.17 1.70 -26.25
C LEU A 202 21.18 1.20 -27.30
N SER A 203 20.73 0.90 -28.52
CA SER A 203 21.55 0.40 -29.62
C SER A 203 22.19 1.47 -30.51
N SER A 204 21.83 2.77 -30.38
CA SER A 204 22.40 3.86 -31.18
C SER A 204 23.05 4.95 -30.33
N THR A 205 24.35 5.15 -30.54
CA THR A 205 25.10 6.21 -29.86
C THR A 205 24.65 7.60 -30.28
N GLU A 206 24.25 7.77 -31.53
CA GLU A 206 23.78 9.04 -32.08
C GLU A 206 22.48 9.46 -31.40
N ARG A 207 21.53 8.52 -31.23
CA ARG A 207 20.27 8.76 -30.52
C ARG A 207 20.51 9.10 -29.05
N GLN A 208 21.42 8.38 -28.40
CA GLN A 208 21.80 8.67 -27.01
C GLN A 208 22.39 10.07 -26.87
N ASP A 209 23.27 10.48 -27.77
CA ASP A 209 23.90 11.81 -27.71
C ASP A 209 22.87 12.92 -27.91
N VAL A 210 21.91 12.75 -28.82
CA VAL A 210 20.78 13.68 -29.03
C VAL A 210 19.89 13.77 -27.79
N LEU A 211 19.46 12.62 -27.24
CA LEU A 211 18.59 12.58 -26.07
C LEU A 211 19.26 13.23 -24.86
N LEU A 212 20.51 12.85 -24.57
CA LEU A 212 21.23 13.29 -23.39
C LEU A 212 21.61 14.77 -23.45
N ALA A 213 21.93 15.30 -24.64
CA ALA A 213 22.12 16.74 -24.83
C ALA A 213 20.82 17.51 -24.56
N SER A 214 19.71 17.05 -25.14
CA SER A 214 18.40 17.67 -24.95
C SER A 214 17.94 17.62 -23.48
N LEU A 215 18.13 16.48 -22.83
CA LEU A 215 17.87 16.27 -21.41
C LEU A 215 18.70 17.23 -20.53
N ARG A 216 20.00 17.33 -20.77
CA ARG A 216 20.89 18.25 -20.04
C ARG A 216 20.38 19.69 -20.14
N ASP A 217 20.14 20.16 -21.36
CA ASP A 217 19.77 21.55 -21.61
C ASP A 217 18.40 21.86 -21.00
N TRP A 218 17.46 20.91 -21.09
CA TRP A 218 16.15 21.03 -20.47
C TRP A 218 16.22 21.05 -18.94
N LEU A 219 17.01 20.18 -18.30
CA LEU A 219 17.19 20.18 -16.84
C LEU A 219 17.81 21.48 -16.33
N LEU A 220 18.79 22.02 -17.05
CA LEU A 220 19.43 23.31 -16.72
C LEU A 220 18.49 24.49 -16.87
N ALA A 221 17.70 24.53 -17.95
CA ALA A 221 16.73 25.58 -18.20
C ALA A 221 15.68 25.67 -17.06
N HIS A 222 15.29 24.53 -16.51
CA HIS A 222 14.29 24.44 -15.44
C HIS A 222 14.90 24.38 -14.03
N ARG A 223 16.24 24.40 -13.92
CA ARG A 223 16.99 24.37 -12.65
C ARG A 223 16.68 23.13 -11.80
N PHE A 224 16.48 21.99 -12.44
CA PHE A 224 16.29 20.71 -11.76
C PHE A 224 17.62 20.13 -11.27
N ALA A 225 17.55 19.31 -10.23
CA ALA A 225 18.73 18.79 -9.54
C ALA A 225 19.40 17.64 -10.32
N GLY A 226 18.68 17.01 -11.24
CA GLY A 226 19.11 15.78 -11.88
C GLY A 226 17.98 15.05 -12.58
N VAL A 227 18.20 13.77 -12.86
CA VAL A 227 17.25 12.87 -13.52
C VAL A 227 17.25 11.51 -12.82
N ASN A 228 16.09 10.88 -12.76
CA ASN A 228 15.95 9.47 -12.43
C ASN A 228 15.65 8.68 -13.72
N PHE A 229 16.45 7.67 -14.04
CA PHE A 229 16.21 6.82 -15.20
C PHE A 229 15.39 5.60 -14.81
N ASP A 230 14.32 5.38 -15.54
CA ASP A 230 13.39 4.28 -15.31
C ASP A 230 13.16 3.51 -16.62
N LEU A 231 14.03 2.52 -16.86
CA LEU A 231 14.04 1.73 -18.10
C LEU A 231 13.63 0.28 -17.79
N GLU A 232 12.37 -0.03 -18.04
CA GLU A 232 11.78 -1.33 -17.70
C GLU A 232 11.41 -2.16 -18.94
N ASN A 233 11.06 -3.43 -18.68
CA ASN A 233 10.63 -4.41 -19.69
C ASN A 233 11.68 -4.62 -20.80
N LEU A 234 12.96 -4.64 -20.41
CA LEU A 234 14.08 -4.74 -21.33
C LEU A 234 14.29 -6.18 -21.83
N SER A 235 14.75 -6.31 -23.07
CA SER A 235 15.30 -7.59 -23.54
C SER A 235 16.65 -7.88 -22.87
N GLU A 236 17.08 -9.15 -22.87
CA GLU A 236 18.37 -9.54 -22.29
C GLU A 236 19.55 -8.85 -22.96
N THR A 237 19.41 -8.55 -24.25
CA THR A 237 20.41 -7.79 -25.00
C THR A 237 20.44 -6.34 -24.57
N ASP A 238 19.29 -5.72 -24.34
CA ASP A 238 19.19 -4.31 -23.96
C ASP A 238 19.62 -4.06 -22.51
N ALA A 239 19.28 -4.97 -21.59
CA ALA A 239 19.74 -4.91 -20.21
C ALA A 239 21.27 -4.83 -20.10
N ARG A 240 22.01 -5.51 -21.01
CA ARG A 240 23.48 -5.42 -21.09
C ARG A 240 23.99 -4.07 -21.59
N LEU A 241 23.18 -3.30 -22.31
CA LEU A 241 23.55 -1.99 -22.86
C LEU A 241 23.34 -0.84 -21.87
N VAL A 242 22.42 -1.00 -20.91
CA VAL A 242 22.06 0.02 -19.92
C VAL A 242 23.28 0.61 -19.18
N PRO A 243 24.24 -0.18 -18.64
CA PRO A 243 25.40 0.42 -17.95
C PRO A 243 26.28 1.29 -18.86
N ALA A 244 26.35 1.01 -20.16
CA ALA A 244 27.08 1.84 -21.11
C ALA A 244 26.35 3.16 -21.38
N PHE A 245 25.02 3.11 -21.50
CA PHE A 245 24.17 4.29 -21.62
C PHE A 245 24.28 5.20 -20.39
N TYR A 246 24.17 4.66 -19.17
CA TYR A 246 24.30 5.47 -17.95
C TYR A 246 25.70 6.09 -17.77
N ARG A 247 26.78 5.38 -18.15
CA ARG A 247 28.13 5.99 -18.17
C ARG A 247 28.22 7.14 -19.16
N ARG A 248 27.49 7.08 -20.28
CA ARG A 248 27.41 8.19 -21.24
C ARG A 248 26.59 9.34 -20.66
N ALA A 249 25.44 9.07 -20.05
CA ALA A 249 24.63 10.06 -19.35
C ALA A 249 25.46 10.82 -18.30
N ALA A 250 26.19 10.10 -17.45
CA ALA A 250 27.08 10.68 -16.46
C ALA A 250 28.12 11.64 -17.06
N ARG A 251 28.74 11.28 -18.19
CA ARG A 251 29.70 12.16 -18.88
C ARG A 251 29.07 13.45 -19.40
N VAL A 252 27.80 13.41 -19.78
CA VAL A 252 27.07 14.59 -20.31
C VAL A 252 26.53 15.47 -19.19
N LEU A 253 26.03 14.86 -18.11
CA LEU A 253 25.25 15.53 -17.07
C LEU A 253 26.08 15.96 -15.85
N HIS A 254 27.04 15.13 -15.39
CA HIS A 254 27.84 15.47 -14.19
C HIS A 254 28.66 16.76 -14.32
N PRO A 255 29.25 17.12 -15.49
CA PRO A 255 29.96 18.40 -15.63
C PRO A 255 29.08 19.62 -15.39
N ALA A 256 27.75 19.47 -15.54
CA ALA A 256 26.76 20.51 -15.27
C ALA A 256 26.23 20.47 -13.82
N GLY A 257 26.76 19.60 -12.96
CA GLY A 257 26.34 19.43 -11.56
C GLY A 257 25.02 18.69 -11.38
N LEU A 258 24.53 18.00 -12.41
CA LEU A 258 23.28 17.24 -12.37
C LEU A 258 23.51 15.85 -11.78
N VAL A 259 22.64 15.44 -10.86
CA VAL A 259 22.65 14.13 -10.19
C VAL A 259 21.92 13.09 -11.04
N LEU A 260 22.42 11.86 -11.05
CA LEU A 260 21.79 10.74 -11.74
C LEU A 260 21.36 9.68 -10.74
N SER A 261 20.13 9.25 -10.85
CA SER A 261 19.65 8.00 -10.25
C SER A 261 19.05 7.08 -11.28
N ALA A 262 18.90 5.80 -10.92
CA ALA A 262 18.25 4.82 -11.75
C ALA A 262 17.44 3.86 -10.88
N ASP A 263 16.27 3.48 -11.38
CA ASP A 263 15.45 2.45 -10.77
C ASP A 263 15.98 1.07 -11.15
N LEU A 264 15.93 0.14 -10.19
CA LEU A 264 16.37 -1.24 -10.35
C LEU A 264 15.23 -2.18 -9.97
N GLU A 265 14.73 -2.91 -10.97
CA GLU A 265 13.86 -4.07 -10.77
C GLU A 265 14.63 -5.19 -10.04
N VAL A 266 13.90 -6.00 -9.27
CA VAL A 266 14.46 -7.13 -8.50
C VAL A 266 14.43 -8.44 -9.28
N GLU A 267 13.40 -8.62 -10.10
CA GLU A 267 13.10 -9.85 -10.82
C GLU A 267 13.07 -9.60 -12.33
N GLY A 268 13.12 -10.68 -13.10
CA GLY A 268 13.10 -10.60 -14.56
C GLY A 268 14.44 -10.28 -15.19
N THR A 269 14.42 -9.59 -16.33
CA THR A 269 15.61 -9.33 -17.14
C THR A 269 16.23 -7.99 -16.77
N VAL A 270 17.06 -8.01 -15.73
CA VAL A 270 17.60 -6.79 -15.13
C VAL A 270 19.04 -6.48 -15.58
N PRO A 271 19.44 -5.19 -15.66
CA PRO A 271 20.83 -4.81 -15.90
C PRO A 271 21.79 -5.28 -14.80
N ASP A 272 23.10 -5.29 -15.09
CA ASP A 272 24.14 -5.47 -14.05
C ASP A 272 24.05 -4.32 -13.03
N ALA A 273 23.45 -4.60 -11.87
CA ALA A 273 23.21 -3.64 -10.80
C ALA A 273 24.50 -2.98 -10.30
N GLY A 274 25.60 -3.73 -10.21
CA GLY A 274 26.89 -3.17 -9.81
C GLY A 274 27.47 -2.22 -10.86
N ALA A 275 27.31 -2.53 -12.14
CA ALA A 275 27.72 -1.66 -13.24
C ALA A 275 26.86 -0.39 -13.33
N VAL A 276 25.55 -0.52 -13.11
CA VAL A 276 24.62 0.62 -13.00
C VAL A 276 25.02 1.51 -11.82
N ALA A 277 25.17 0.95 -10.62
CA ALA A 277 25.52 1.71 -9.42
C ALA A 277 26.88 2.44 -9.53
N ARG A 278 27.83 1.93 -10.32
CA ARG A 278 29.08 2.64 -10.63
C ARG A 278 28.89 3.85 -11.55
N ALA A 279 27.87 3.83 -12.40
CA ALA A 279 27.59 4.88 -13.39
C ALA A 279 26.73 6.03 -12.84
N VAL A 280 25.86 5.76 -11.87
CA VAL A 280 24.92 6.74 -11.28
C VAL A 280 25.31 7.14 -9.85
N ASP A 281 24.70 8.18 -9.29
CA ASP A 281 24.97 8.65 -7.92
C ASP A 281 24.29 7.78 -6.85
N PHE A 282 23.10 7.27 -7.14
CA PHE A 282 22.40 6.26 -6.35
C PHE A 282 21.41 5.49 -7.20
N VAL A 283 20.95 4.36 -6.70
CA VAL A 283 19.90 3.54 -7.32
C VAL A 283 18.71 3.45 -6.37
N VAL A 284 17.50 3.36 -6.92
CA VAL A 284 16.29 3.06 -6.17
C VAL A 284 15.94 1.60 -6.43
N LEU A 285 15.95 0.77 -5.39
CA LEU A 285 15.59 -0.64 -5.50
C LEU A 285 14.09 -0.80 -5.43
N MET A 286 13.46 -1.22 -6.51
CA MET A 286 12.02 -1.46 -6.61
C MET A 286 11.70 -2.86 -6.07
N ALA A 287 11.92 -3.07 -4.77
CA ALA A 287 11.61 -4.31 -4.08
C ALA A 287 10.15 -4.32 -3.60
N TYR A 288 9.24 -4.17 -4.55
CA TYR A 288 7.79 -4.38 -4.44
C TYR A 288 7.34 -5.05 -5.76
N ASP A 289 6.04 -5.34 -5.90
CA ASP A 289 5.50 -6.08 -7.05
C ASP A 289 6.06 -7.52 -7.19
N GLN A 290 6.34 -8.20 -6.07
CA GLN A 290 6.62 -9.64 -6.06
C GLN A 290 5.49 -10.41 -6.78
N HIS A 291 4.25 -10.03 -6.48
CA HIS A 291 3.06 -10.34 -7.24
C HIS A 291 2.50 -9.02 -7.78
N TYR A 292 2.24 -8.96 -9.08
CA TYR A 292 1.86 -7.73 -9.78
C TYR A 292 0.61 -7.94 -10.63
N MET A 293 0.02 -6.88 -11.16
CA MET A 293 -1.28 -6.94 -11.86
C MET A 293 -1.39 -8.05 -12.91
N ALA A 294 -0.33 -8.31 -13.69
CA ALA A 294 -0.36 -9.31 -14.77
C ALA A 294 -0.01 -10.74 -14.32
N GLY A 295 0.32 -10.94 -13.04
CA GLY A 295 0.67 -12.23 -12.44
C GLY A 295 -0.44 -12.81 -11.56
N ASP A 296 -0.11 -13.89 -10.87
CA ASP A 296 -0.99 -14.57 -9.91
C ASP A 296 -1.14 -13.75 -8.62
N SER A 297 -2.29 -13.87 -7.94
CA SER A 297 -2.54 -13.19 -6.67
C SER A 297 -1.56 -13.64 -5.58
N GLY A 298 -1.16 -12.71 -4.71
CA GLY A 298 -0.22 -12.98 -3.64
C GLY A 298 0.38 -11.73 -3.01
N PRO A 299 1.28 -11.89 -2.02
CA PRO A 299 1.92 -10.78 -1.34
C PRO A 299 2.68 -9.85 -2.29
N LEU A 300 2.51 -8.54 -2.13
CA LEU A 300 3.18 -7.56 -3.00
C LEU A 300 4.65 -7.38 -2.62
N CYS A 301 5.01 -7.59 -1.35
CA CYS A 301 6.37 -7.53 -0.85
C CYS A 301 6.53 -8.45 0.37
N GLY A 302 6.56 -9.77 0.14
CA GLY A 302 6.78 -10.74 1.21
C GLY A 302 8.16 -10.57 1.83
N VAL A 303 8.24 -10.58 3.17
CA VAL A 303 9.48 -10.27 3.90
C VAL A 303 10.69 -11.14 3.52
N ASP A 304 10.48 -12.42 3.18
CA ASP A 304 11.57 -13.30 2.76
C ASP A 304 12.08 -12.93 1.36
N TRP A 305 11.16 -12.71 0.42
CA TRP A 305 11.49 -12.26 -0.93
C TRP A 305 12.21 -10.91 -0.89
N PHE A 306 11.70 -9.97 -0.08
CA PHE A 306 12.30 -8.66 0.12
C PHE A 306 13.75 -8.75 0.64
N ARG A 307 13.99 -9.62 1.63
CA ARG A 307 15.34 -9.80 2.19
C ARG A 307 16.29 -10.39 1.17
N ASP A 308 15.86 -11.41 0.44
CA ASP A 308 16.68 -12.03 -0.59
C ASP A 308 16.99 -11.01 -1.70
N ALA A 309 16.01 -10.22 -2.13
CA ALA A 309 16.19 -9.13 -3.08
C ALA A 309 17.23 -8.10 -2.61
N LEU A 310 17.11 -7.67 -1.36
CA LEU A 310 18.02 -6.70 -0.74
C LEU A 310 19.44 -7.27 -0.60
N ASP A 311 19.59 -8.49 -0.10
CA ASP A 311 20.90 -9.14 0.07
C ASP A 311 21.58 -9.33 -1.29
N ARG A 312 20.89 -9.88 -2.31
CA ARG A 312 21.43 -10.03 -3.68
C ARG A 312 21.89 -8.69 -4.26
N THR A 313 21.11 -7.63 -4.05
CA THR A 313 21.46 -6.29 -4.55
C THR A 313 22.73 -5.77 -3.88
N LEU A 314 22.84 -5.94 -2.57
CA LEU A 314 23.97 -5.46 -1.77
C LEU A 314 25.28 -6.23 -2.00
N GLU A 315 25.24 -7.41 -2.63
CA GLU A 315 26.45 -8.09 -3.11
C GLU A 315 27.18 -7.29 -4.20
N HIS A 316 26.46 -6.43 -4.93
CA HIS A 316 26.99 -5.69 -6.08
C HIS A 316 26.87 -4.17 -5.96
N VAL A 317 25.92 -3.68 -5.16
CA VAL A 317 25.65 -2.26 -4.96
C VAL A 317 26.09 -1.83 -3.56
N PRO A 318 26.98 -0.82 -3.43
CA PRO A 318 27.31 -0.27 -2.13
C PRO A 318 26.07 0.26 -1.42
N ALA A 319 25.86 -0.10 -0.15
CA ALA A 319 24.71 0.35 0.64
C ALA A 319 24.55 1.88 0.65
N SER A 320 25.67 2.63 0.65
CA SER A 320 25.68 4.10 0.59
C SER A 320 25.14 4.68 -0.72
N LYS A 321 24.91 3.85 -1.74
CA LYS A 321 24.27 4.21 -3.02
C LYS A 321 22.89 3.59 -3.19
N LEU A 322 22.45 2.73 -2.27
CA LEU A 322 21.16 2.07 -2.36
C LEU A 322 20.07 2.88 -1.64
N VAL A 323 19.04 3.27 -2.36
CA VAL A 323 17.81 3.86 -1.83
C VAL A 323 16.73 2.79 -1.92
N LEU A 324 16.04 2.52 -0.82
CA LEU A 324 14.96 1.55 -0.78
C LEU A 324 13.70 2.13 -1.43
N GLY A 325 13.20 1.54 -2.51
CA GLY A 325 11.84 1.79 -2.99
C GLY A 325 10.82 1.22 -2.00
N VAL A 326 9.82 2.01 -1.65
CA VAL A 326 8.77 1.65 -0.69
C VAL A 326 7.44 1.73 -1.42
N GLY A 327 6.83 0.57 -1.67
CA GLY A 327 5.48 0.49 -2.23
C GLY A 327 4.42 0.78 -1.16
N ASN A 328 3.37 1.49 -1.54
CA ASN A 328 2.21 1.72 -0.68
C ASN A 328 0.94 1.89 -1.52
N TYR A 329 0.27 0.77 -1.77
CA TYR A 329 -0.88 0.59 -2.66
C TYR A 329 -1.39 -0.85 -2.49
N ALA A 330 -2.38 -1.26 -3.27
CA ALA A 330 -2.96 -2.58 -3.25
C ALA A 330 -3.31 -3.08 -4.66
N TYR A 331 -3.51 -4.38 -4.79
CA TYR A 331 -4.08 -5.00 -5.98
C TYR A 331 -5.27 -5.88 -5.60
N ASP A 332 -6.30 -5.84 -6.43
CA ASP A 332 -7.51 -6.67 -6.33
C ASP A 332 -7.61 -7.61 -7.56
N TRP A 333 -7.49 -8.91 -7.33
CA TRP A 333 -7.65 -9.94 -8.36
C TRP A 333 -9.05 -10.54 -8.32
N THR A 334 -9.80 -10.40 -9.41
CA THR A 334 -11.09 -11.06 -9.57
C THR A 334 -10.93 -12.50 -10.07
N GLY A 335 -11.44 -13.46 -9.30
CA GLY A 335 -11.48 -14.88 -9.63
C GLY A 335 -10.09 -15.51 -9.78
N GLY A 336 -9.08 -14.96 -9.09
CA GLY A 336 -7.68 -15.39 -9.16
C GLY A 336 -7.06 -15.22 -10.54
N ARG A 337 -7.51 -14.24 -11.34
CA ARG A 337 -7.04 -14.02 -12.71
C ARG A 337 -6.47 -12.62 -12.87
N ALA A 338 -5.43 -12.53 -13.69
CA ALA A 338 -4.93 -11.26 -14.20
C ALA A 338 -5.84 -10.69 -15.32
N PRO A 339 -5.85 -9.37 -15.54
CA PRO A 339 -5.15 -8.37 -14.73
C PRO A 339 -5.88 -8.08 -13.41
N ALA A 340 -5.11 -7.80 -12.36
CA ALA A 340 -5.63 -7.20 -11.12
C ALA A 340 -5.91 -5.70 -11.32
N ASP A 341 -6.87 -5.18 -10.56
CA ASP A 341 -7.12 -3.75 -10.46
C ASP A 341 -6.13 -3.13 -9.46
N ASN A 342 -5.54 -1.99 -9.81
CA ASN A 342 -4.66 -1.22 -8.92
C ASN A 342 -5.49 -0.29 -8.05
N LEU A 343 -5.22 -0.32 -6.75
CA LEU A 343 -5.91 0.45 -5.74
C LEU A 343 -4.90 1.21 -4.88
N THR A 344 -5.28 2.40 -4.45
CA THR A 344 -4.65 3.06 -3.32
C THR A 344 -4.91 2.30 -2.02
N TYR A 345 -4.09 2.55 -0.99
CA TYR A 345 -4.36 2.02 0.35
C TYR A 345 -5.75 2.45 0.85
N GLN A 346 -6.18 3.68 0.52
CA GLN A 346 -7.49 4.19 0.91
C GLN A 346 -8.64 3.40 0.25
N GLU A 347 -8.57 3.22 -1.08
CA GLU A 347 -9.56 2.45 -1.83
C GLU A 347 -9.65 1.01 -1.33
N ALA A 348 -8.52 0.35 -1.05
CA ALA A 348 -8.52 -1.01 -0.52
C ALA A 348 -9.21 -1.12 0.85
N VAL A 349 -8.99 -0.14 1.74
CA VAL A 349 -9.66 -0.09 3.04
C VAL A 349 -11.16 0.18 2.92
N TYR A 350 -11.57 1.02 1.97
CA TYR A 350 -12.99 1.25 1.68
C TYR A 350 -13.64 0.01 1.08
N LEU A 351 -12.96 -0.67 0.16
CA LEU A 351 -13.42 -1.92 -0.43
C LEU A 351 -13.65 -3.00 0.65
N ALA A 352 -12.75 -3.10 1.63
CA ALA A 352 -12.92 -3.98 2.78
C ALA A 352 -14.11 -3.58 3.67
N ALA A 353 -14.37 -2.29 3.85
CA ALA A 353 -15.49 -1.79 4.65
C ALA A 353 -16.84 -2.01 3.95
N ASP A 354 -16.92 -1.74 2.65
CA ASP A 354 -18.14 -1.77 1.86
C ASP A 354 -18.62 -3.19 1.55
N ASN A 355 -17.69 -4.12 1.35
CA ASN A 355 -18.03 -5.53 1.10
C ASN A 355 -18.23 -6.34 2.40
N HIS A 356 -17.88 -5.78 3.56
CA HIS A 356 -18.10 -6.41 4.88
C HIS A 356 -18.72 -5.46 5.91
N PRO A 357 -19.88 -4.82 5.62
CA PRO A 357 -20.44 -3.76 6.46
C PRO A 357 -20.90 -4.25 7.85
N ASP A 358 -21.21 -5.54 7.97
CA ASP A 358 -21.71 -6.17 9.19
C ASP A 358 -20.60 -6.89 9.99
N GLU A 359 -19.37 -6.92 9.48
CA GLU A 359 -18.25 -7.56 10.15
C GLU A 359 -17.35 -6.56 10.88
N TRP A 360 -16.74 -6.99 11.99
CA TRP A 360 -15.75 -6.15 12.63
C TRP A 360 -14.49 -6.12 11.74
N PRO A 361 -13.92 -4.94 11.38
CA PRO A 361 -12.65 -4.81 10.67
C PRO A 361 -11.55 -5.81 11.03
N ALA A 362 -11.44 -6.17 12.31
CA ALA A 362 -10.46 -7.13 12.84
C ALA A 362 -10.61 -8.57 12.30
N ASN A 363 -11.74 -8.90 11.69
CA ASN A 363 -12.05 -10.21 11.12
C ASN A 363 -12.02 -10.19 9.58
N VAL A 364 -11.86 -9.02 8.96
CA VAL A 364 -11.91 -8.84 7.50
C VAL A 364 -10.50 -8.72 6.95
N VAL A 365 -9.76 -7.69 7.37
CA VAL A 365 -8.35 -7.51 6.97
C VAL A 365 -7.49 -8.35 7.90
N ASP A 366 -6.87 -9.39 7.34
CA ASP A 366 -5.85 -10.20 8.00
C ASP A 366 -4.46 -9.65 7.69
N PHE A 367 -3.49 -10.02 8.52
CA PHE A 367 -2.08 -9.71 8.31
C PHE A 367 -1.32 -11.02 8.16
N ASP A 368 -0.91 -11.33 6.93
CA ASP A 368 -0.29 -12.62 6.65
C ASP A 368 1.01 -12.76 7.45
N ALA A 369 1.06 -13.81 8.27
CA ALA A 369 2.14 -13.97 9.23
C ALA A 369 3.48 -14.39 8.58
N ALA A 370 3.46 -14.90 7.35
CA ALA A 370 4.63 -15.32 6.59
C ALA A 370 5.18 -14.17 5.73
N ALA A 371 4.30 -13.47 5.00
CA ALA A 371 4.66 -12.34 4.16
C ALA A 371 4.88 -11.05 4.95
N LEU A 372 4.16 -10.88 6.07
CA LEU A 372 4.03 -9.61 6.80
C LEU A 372 3.39 -8.51 5.94
N ASN A 373 2.39 -8.87 5.14
CA ASN A 373 1.59 -7.95 4.32
C ASN A 373 0.10 -8.13 4.68
N PRO A 374 -0.70 -7.05 4.71
CA PRO A 374 -2.14 -7.14 4.86
C PRO A 374 -2.86 -7.70 3.63
N THR A 375 -3.96 -8.41 3.86
CA THR A 375 -4.79 -9.04 2.81
C THR A 375 -6.23 -9.26 3.28
N PHE A 376 -7.17 -9.31 2.35
CA PHE A 376 -8.55 -9.75 2.58
C PHE A 376 -9.16 -10.35 1.30
N GLN A 377 -10.30 -11.00 1.46
CA GLN A 377 -11.09 -11.57 0.36
C GLN A 377 -12.54 -11.11 0.49
N TYR A 378 -13.23 -10.93 -0.63
CA TYR A 378 -14.67 -10.69 -0.64
C TYR A 378 -15.32 -11.34 -1.87
N GLU A 379 -16.65 -11.39 -1.87
CA GLU A 379 -17.45 -11.81 -3.03
C GLU A 379 -18.25 -10.60 -3.52
N ASP A 380 -18.17 -10.28 -4.81
CA ASP A 380 -18.91 -9.15 -5.37
C ASP A 380 -20.41 -9.46 -5.58
N GLU A 381 -21.19 -8.47 -6.00
CA GLU A 381 -22.63 -8.64 -6.27
C GLU A 381 -22.95 -9.68 -7.37
N GLN A 382 -21.97 -10.04 -8.20
CA GLN A 382 -22.10 -11.04 -9.26
C GLN A 382 -21.65 -12.44 -8.81
N GLY A 383 -21.25 -12.61 -7.55
CA GLY A 383 -20.79 -13.87 -6.99
C GLY A 383 -19.36 -14.23 -7.39
N ARG A 384 -18.54 -13.25 -7.81
CA ARG A 384 -17.13 -13.46 -8.14
C ARG A 384 -16.31 -13.26 -6.87
N GLU A 385 -15.38 -14.18 -6.62
CA GLU A 385 -14.42 -14.05 -5.52
C GLU A 385 -13.33 -13.03 -5.89
N HIS A 386 -12.89 -12.25 -4.92
CA HIS A 386 -11.83 -11.26 -5.04
C HIS A 386 -10.74 -11.52 -4.00
N ASP A 387 -9.48 -11.43 -4.42
CA ASP A 387 -8.30 -11.54 -3.57
C ASP A 387 -7.58 -10.19 -3.53
N VAL A 388 -7.51 -9.56 -2.37
CA VAL A 388 -6.86 -8.25 -2.21
C VAL A 388 -5.60 -8.37 -1.37
N TRP A 389 -4.49 -7.86 -1.89
CA TRP A 389 -3.22 -7.72 -1.15
C TRP A 389 -2.79 -6.26 -1.15
N MET A 390 -2.27 -5.79 -0.02
CA MET A 390 -1.96 -4.38 0.18
C MET A 390 -0.61 -4.17 0.86
N LEU A 391 0.01 -3.03 0.56
CA LEU A 391 1.19 -2.49 1.22
C LEU A 391 0.79 -1.22 1.96
N ASP A 392 1.10 -1.17 3.25
CA ASP A 392 0.69 -0.13 4.17
C ASP A 392 1.88 0.44 4.95
N ALA A 393 1.65 1.35 5.90
CA ALA A 393 2.74 1.91 6.69
C ALA A 393 3.42 0.88 7.61
N VAL A 394 2.72 -0.19 8.02
CA VAL A 394 3.30 -1.28 8.83
C VAL A 394 4.28 -2.11 8.00
N THR A 395 3.90 -2.46 6.76
CA THR A 395 4.76 -3.17 5.81
C THR A 395 6.02 -2.34 5.49
N ALA A 396 5.83 -1.06 5.14
CA ALA A 396 6.94 -0.14 4.89
C ALA A 396 7.90 0.00 6.10
N ALA A 397 7.36 -0.04 7.33
CA ALA A 397 8.17 0.02 8.54
C ALA A 397 9.02 -1.25 8.74
N ASN A 398 8.53 -2.42 8.30
CA ASN A 398 9.28 -3.68 8.32
C ASN A 398 10.44 -3.65 7.33
N GLU A 399 10.17 -3.33 6.07
CA GLU A 399 11.18 -3.18 5.01
C GLU A 399 12.29 -2.22 5.43
N ARG A 400 11.89 -1.06 5.99
CA ARG A 400 12.83 -0.06 6.51
C ARG A 400 13.65 -0.58 7.68
N THR A 401 13.06 -1.33 8.61
CA THR A 401 13.80 -1.87 9.76
C THR A 401 14.94 -2.75 9.27
N ILE A 402 14.66 -3.62 8.30
CA ILE A 402 15.64 -4.51 7.67
C ILE A 402 16.66 -3.67 6.88
N ALA A 403 16.22 -2.81 5.96
CA ALA A 403 17.12 -2.04 5.11
C ALA A 403 18.05 -1.11 5.91
N LEU A 404 17.56 -0.49 6.98
CA LEU A 404 18.41 0.32 7.86
C LEU A 404 19.44 -0.51 8.62
N ALA A 405 19.24 -1.79 8.89
CA ALA A 405 20.30 -2.63 9.45
C ALA A 405 21.48 -2.79 8.47
N HIS A 406 21.23 -2.67 7.17
CA HIS A 406 22.24 -2.79 6.10
C HIS A 406 22.94 -1.46 5.74
N GLY A 407 22.55 -0.34 6.37
CA GLY A 407 23.20 0.93 6.10
C GLY A 407 22.80 1.58 4.77
N VAL A 408 21.63 1.24 4.21
CA VAL A 408 21.13 1.86 2.97
C VAL A 408 21.07 3.39 3.09
N ARG A 409 21.26 4.08 1.96
CA ARG A 409 21.34 5.54 1.84
C ARG A 409 20.04 6.24 2.20
N GLY A 410 18.91 5.60 1.95
CA GLY A 410 17.63 6.27 2.01
C GLY A 410 16.44 5.42 1.61
N GLN A 411 15.33 6.09 1.36
CA GLN A 411 14.06 5.51 0.92
C GLN A 411 13.35 6.41 -0.10
N ALA A 412 12.53 5.81 -0.96
CA ALA A 412 11.74 6.49 -1.98
C ALA A 412 10.32 5.90 -2.02
N LEU A 413 9.29 6.70 -1.77
CA LEU A 413 7.89 6.26 -1.79
C LEU A 413 7.36 6.15 -3.22
N TRP A 414 6.84 4.98 -3.59
CA TRP A 414 5.98 4.76 -4.75
C TRP A 414 4.54 4.48 -4.28
N VAL A 415 3.56 5.36 -4.50
CA VAL A 415 3.64 6.71 -5.12
C VAL A 415 2.81 7.70 -4.28
N LEU A 416 3.16 9.00 -4.32
CA LEU A 416 2.41 10.03 -3.61
C LEU A 416 0.92 9.99 -3.97
N GLY A 417 0.07 9.98 -2.93
CA GLY A 417 -1.38 9.94 -3.03
C GLY A 417 -1.97 8.55 -2.82
N SER A 418 -1.16 7.50 -2.98
CA SER A 418 -1.62 6.11 -2.81
C SER A 418 -1.43 5.60 -1.38
N GLU A 419 -0.56 6.25 -0.61
CA GLU A 419 -0.05 5.72 0.63
C GLU A 419 -1.00 5.80 1.82
N ASP A 420 -0.78 4.89 2.77
CA ASP A 420 -1.23 4.99 4.15
C ASP A 420 -0.66 6.25 4.83
N PRO A 421 -1.50 7.22 5.25
CA PRO A 421 -1.05 8.48 5.83
C PRO A 421 -0.18 8.34 7.09
N SER A 422 -0.30 7.22 7.81
CA SER A 422 0.51 6.99 9.01
C SER A 422 2.00 6.77 8.71
N LEU A 423 2.37 6.54 7.44
CA LEU A 423 3.73 6.50 6.92
C LEU A 423 4.51 7.78 7.29
N TRP A 424 3.88 8.95 7.10
CA TRP A 424 4.51 10.27 7.27
C TRP A 424 4.87 10.60 8.73
N ASN A 425 4.38 9.83 9.70
CA ASN A 425 4.76 10.00 11.10
C ASN A 425 6.24 9.64 11.37
N TRP A 426 6.87 8.88 10.47
CA TRP A 426 8.27 8.45 10.60
C TRP A 426 9.08 8.55 9.30
N PHE A 427 8.43 8.61 8.14
CA PHE A 427 9.08 8.83 6.84
C PHE A 427 9.50 10.30 6.72
N ASP A 428 10.68 10.67 7.23
CA ASP A 428 11.03 12.07 7.49
C ASP A 428 12.52 12.37 7.24
N ARG A 429 12.80 13.38 6.40
CA ARG A 429 14.17 13.88 6.12
C ARG A 429 14.92 14.40 7.34
N ALA A 430 14.21 14.86 8.36
CA ALA A 430 14.86 15.32 9.60
C ALA A 430 15.40 14.13 10.41
N ARG A 431 14.85 12.94 10.19
CA ARG A 431 15.19 11.71 10.91
C ARG A 431 15.29 10.53 9.94
N PRO A 432 16.24 10.56 8.98
CA PRO A 432 16.29 9.58 7.90
C PRO A 432 16.63 8.15 8.35
N GLY A 433 17.10 7.97 9.59
CA GLY A 433 17.31 6.66 10.23
C GLY A 433 16.31 6.31 11.34
N ALA A 434 15.24 7.08 11.55
CA ALA A 434 14.24 6.74 12.56
C ALA A 434 13.45 5.50 12.16
N LEU A 435 13.29 4.59 13.12
CA LEU A 435 12.37 3.47 13.02
C LEU A 435 10.97 3.93 13.42
N ALA A 436 9.95 3.39 12.76
CA ALA A 436 8.57 3.60 13.18
C ALA A 436 8.36 2.98 14.56
N GLY A 437 7.66 3.68 15.45
CA GLY A 437 7.15 3.10 16.70
C GLY A 437 5.69 2.71 16.56
N SER A 438 5.22 1.72 17.32
CA SER A 438 3.83 1.21 17.23
C SER A 438 2.77 2.32 17.39
N VAL A 439 3.02 3.35 18.20
CA VAL A 439 2.10 4.47 18.39
C VAL A 439 1.92 5.30 17.13
N ALA A 440 2.99 5.48 16.35
CA ALA A 440 2.97 6.25 15.10
C ALA A 440 2.21 5.53 13.98
N LEU A 441 2.09 4.21 14.06
CA LEU A 441 1.41 3.38 13.06
C LEU A 441 -0.05 3.08 13.45
N ALA A 442 -0.41 3.22 14.74
CA ALA A 442 -1.71 2.78 15.26
C ALA A 442 -2.91 3.63 14.80
N ARG A 443 -2.68 4.87 14.35
CA ARG A 443 -3.73 5.81 13.94
C ARG A 443 -3.50 6.24 12.51
N THR A 444 -4.55 6.16 11.72
CA THR A 444 -4.55 6.55 10.31
C THR A 444 -5.61 7.62 10.11
N SER A 445 -5.26 8.71 9.45
CA SER A 445 -6.18 9.80 9.17
C SER A 445 -5.81 10.40 7.83
N PHE A 446 -6.72 10.34 6.86
CA PHE A 446 -6.53 10.99 5.58
C PHE A 446 -6.64 12.50 5.77
N PRO A 447 -5.55 13.27 5.54
CA PRO A 447 -5.56 14.72 5.79
C PRO A 447 -6.23 15.51 4.64
N TYR A 448 -6.60 14.82 3.58
CA TYR A 448 -7.10 15.34 2.33
C TYR A 448 -7.89 14.21 1.66
N ASP A 449 -9.21 14.33 1.58
CA ASP A 449 -10.02 13.99 0.39
C ASP A 449 -11.52 13.94 0.68
N VAL A 450 -12.28 14.13 -0.40
CA VAL A 450 -13.69 13.75 -0.53
C VAL A 450 -13.69 12.60 -1.52
N GLU A 451 -14.00 11.39 -1.07
CA GLU A 451 -14.14 10.24 -1.95
C GLU A 451 -15.50 10.31 -2.67
N PHE A 452 -15.49 10.06 -3.97
CA PHE A 452 -16.71 9.97 -4.77
C PHE A 452 -17.06 8.50 -4.99
N GLN A 453 -18.13 8.04 -4.37
CA GLN A 453 -18.62 6.68 -4.54
C GLN A 453 -19.82 6.63 -5.51
N GLY A 454 -19.66 5.88 -6.60
CA GLY A 454 -20.71 5.54 -7.57
C GLY A 454 -20.82 6.48 -8.78
N ASP A 455 -21.44 5.97 -9.86
CA ASP A 455 -21.57 6.66 -11.16
C ASP A 455 -22.84 7.53 -11.30
N GLY A 456 -23.47 7.90 -10.18
CA GLY A 456 -24.76 8.60 -10.19
C GLY A 456 -24.67 10.12 -10.38
N ASP A 457 -25.69 10.73 -10.99
CA ASP A 457 -25.77 12.19 -11.22
C ASP A 457 -26.02 13.02 -9.92
N LEU A 458 -26.31 12.36 -8.79
CA LEU A 458 -26.63 13.01 -7.51
C LEU A 458 -25.56 12.74 -6.46
N LEU A 459 -24.89 13.82 -6.02
CA LEU A 459 -23.90 13.76 -4.94
C LEU A 459 -24.59 13.87 -3.58
N THR A 460 -24.34 12.90 -2.71
CA THR A 460 -24.73 12.95 -1.30
C THR A 460 -23.53 12.66 -0.41
N VAL A 461 -23.49 13.26 0.78
CA VAL A 461 -22.42 12.98 1.74
C VAL A 461 -22.72 11.63 2.40
N ALA A 462 -21.98 10.60 2.01
CA ALA A 462 -22.12 9.25 2.59
C ALA A 462 -21.58 9.20 4.03
N ALA A 463 -20.41 9.79 4.27
CA ALA A 463 -19.77 9.85 5.58
C ALA A 463 -18.97 11.15 5.79
N VAL A 464 -18.69 11.47 7.05
CA VAL A 464 -17.74 12.53 7.42
C VAL A 464 -16.43 11.87 7.82
N PRO A 465 -15.26 12.45 7.47
CA PRO A 465 -13.99 11.80 7.74
C PRO A 465 -13.78 11.43 9.20
N GLN A 466 -13.35 10.19 9.45
CA GLN A 466 -13.03 9.71 10.79
C GLN A 466 -11.66 9.04 10.83
N PRO A 467 -10.87 9.28 11.88
CA PRO A 467 -9.61 8.56 12.06
C PRO A 467 -9.83 7.06 12.22
N GLY A 468 -9.08 6.30 11.44
CA GLY A 468 -8.91 4.86 11.59
C GLY A 468 -8.03 4.51 12.78
N ARG A 469 -8.13 3.26 13.22
CA ARG A 469 -7.32 2.73 14.32
C ARG A 469 -7.04 1.25 14.12
N ARG A 470 -5.79 0.87 14.37
CA ARG A 470 -5.35 -0.53 14.41
C ARG A 470 -4.50 -0.81 15.64
N ALA A 471 -4.57 -2.04 16.11
CA ALA A 471 -3.63 -2.59 17.08
C ALA A 471 -2.46 -3.22 16.31
N ILE A 472 -1.24 -3.06 16.81
CA ILE A 472 -0.03 -3.52 16.13
C ILE A 472 0.80 -4.32 17.13
N GLU A 473 1.27 -5.49 16.70
CA GLU A 473 2.19 -6.32 17.46
C GLU A 473 3.58 -6.23 16.88
N ARG A 474 4.58 -6.17 17.76
CA ARG A 474 5.99 -6.07 17.39
C ARG A 474 6.78 -7.17 18.07
N ASP A 475 7.58 -7.90 17.29
CA ASP A 475 8.55 -8.83 17.84
C ASP A 475 9.71 -8.05 18.47
N SER A 476 9.95 -8.27 19.75
CA SER A 476 11.00 -7.54 20.49
C SER A 476 12.43 -7.90 20.06
N ALA A 477 12.62 -9.07 19.43
CA ALA A 477 13.95 -9.54 19.08
C ALA A 477 14.41 -8.96 17.74
N SER A 478 13.57 -9.08 16.71
CA SER A 478 13.83 -8.54 15.35
C SER A 478 13.45 -7.07 15.24
N GLY A 479 12.50 -6.60 16.03
CA GLY A 479 11.94 -5.26 15.90
C GLY A 479 10.92 -5.13 14.78
N LEU A 480 10.57 -6.23 14.10
CA LEU A 480 9.54 -6.26 13.06
C LEU A 480 8.14 -6.30 13.64
N TYR A 481 7.21 -5.70 12.92
CA TYR A 481 5.78 -5.80 13.14
C TYR A 481 5.25 -7.10 12.59
N THR A 482 4.56 -7.83 13.46
CA THR A 482 4.18 -9.23 13.26
C THR A 482 2.68 -9.42 13.11
N ASP A 483 1.89 -8.38 13.33
CA ASP A 483 0.43 -8.42 13.24
C ASP A 483 -0.03 -6.96 13.19
N GLU A 484 -1.03 -6.70 12.37
CA GLU A 484 -1.89 -5.54 12.52
C GLU A 484 -3.34 -6.00 12.55
N ARG A 485 -4.15 -5.31 13.35
CA ARG A 485 -5.56 -5.62 13.50
C ARG A 485 -6.35 -4.33 13.47
N TYR A 486 -7.11 -4.12 12.41
CA TYR A 486 -8.00 -2.97 12.30
C TYR A 486 -9.05 -3.04 13.41
N GLU A 487 -9.07 -2.04 14.27
CA GLU A 487 -10.12 -1.85 15.26
C GLU A 487 -11.26 -1.01 14.68
N ARG A 488 -10.92 -0.13 13.72
CA ARG A 488 -11.81 0.76 12.99
C ARG A 488 -11.13 1.19 11.68
N TYR A 489 -11.87 1.16 10.58
CA TYR A 489 -11.40 1.75 9.33
C TYR A 489 -11.41 3.28 9.37
N PRO A 490 -10.41 3.96 8.79
CA PRO A 490 -10.58 5.36 8.42
C PRO A 490 -11.75 5.52 7.44
N THR A 491 -12.44 6.65 7.51
CA THR A 491 -13.53 7.06 6.59
C THR A 491 -13.36 8.50 6.15
#